data_AF-A0A1Y0N5H6-F1
#
_entry.id   AF-A0A1Y0N5H6-F1
#
_cell.length_a   1.000
_cell.length_b   1.000
_cell.length_c   1.000
_cell.angle_alpha   90.00
_cell.angle_beta   90.00
_cell.angle_gamma   90.00
#
_symmetry.space_group_name_H-M   'P 1'
#
loop_
_entity.id
_entity.type
_entity.pdbx_description
1 polymer ?
#
loop_
_entity_poly.entity_id
_entity_poly.type
_entity_poly.pdbx_seq_one_letter_code
_entity_poly.pdbx_strand_id
1 'polypeptide(L)' 'MSLLLETKAAMGYTPAPNRCSKCRYFTEQDHPVLERMWLKLCTYSVLCKFEVEENGHCNKFEEKEPQP' A
#
# COMPACT_ATOMS: atom_id res chain seq x y z
N MET A 1 -15.35 -11.50 8.71
CA MET A 1 -13.97 -11.04 8.45
C MET A 1 -14.04 -9.84 7.53
N SER A 2 -13.11 -8.88 7.63
CA SER A 2 -13.12 -7.72 6.72
C SER A 2 -12.40 -8.07 5.42
N LEU A 3 -12.94 -7.57 4.29
CA LEU A 3 -12.35 -7.74 2.96
C LEU A 3 -10.88 -7.29 2.91
N LEU A 4 -10.53 -6.28 3.72
CA LEU A 4 -9.16 -5.76 3.82
C LEU A 4 -8.19 -6.78 4.44
N LEU A 5 -8.61 -7.48 5.49
CA LEU A 5 -7.76 -8.46 6.16
C LEU A 5 -7.48 -9.66 5.24
N GLU A 6 -8.51 -10.13 4.55
CA GLU A 6 -8.40 -11.23 3.57
C GLU A 6 -7.53 -10.82 2.38
N THR A 7 -7.69 -9.60 1.87
CA THR A 7 -6.85 -9.07 0.78
C THR A 7 -5.39 -8.97 1.20
N LYS A 8 -5.09 -8.44 2.39
CA LYS A 8 -3.72 -8.38 2.93
C LYS A 8 -3.10 -9.76 3.08
N ALA A 9 -3.86 -10.73 3.60
CA ALA A 9 -3.41 -12.11 3.75
C ALA A 9 -3.16 -12.78 2.39
N ALA A 10 -4.07 -12.63 1.43
CA ALA A 10 -3.94 -13.20 0.08
C ALA A 10 -2.75 -12.62 -0.69
N MET A 11 -2.41 -11.35 -0.43
CA MET A 11 -1.23 -10.71 -1.00
C MET A 11 0.08 -11.08 -0.29
N GLY A 12 0.02 -11.77 0.85
CA GLY A 12 1.18 -12.04 1.68
C GLY A 12 1.81 -10.75 2.21
N TYR A 13 0.99 -9.78 2.61
CA TYR A 13 1.48 -8.50 3.12
C TYR A 13 2.24 -8.69 4.44
N THR A 14 3.44 -8.12 4.53
CA THR A 14 4.23 -8.00 5.75
C THR A 14 4.63 -6.54 5.97
N PRO A 15 4.72 -6.07 7.23
CA PRO A 15 5.14 -4.69 7.52
C PRO A 15 6.65 -4.44 7.31
N ALA A 16 7.47 -5.48 7.08
CA ALA A 16 8.90 -5.35 6.81
C ALA A 16 9.47 -6.55 6.01
N PRO A 17 10.61 -6.39 5.28
CA PRO A 17 11.29 -5.15 4.93
C PRO A 17 11.17 -4.76 3.43
N ASN A 18 10.84 -3.49 3.25
CA ASN A 18 11.31 -2.50 2.27
C ASN A 18 10.94 -2.66 0.78
N ARG A 19 9.65 -2.57 0.43
CA ARG A 19 9.22 -2.45 -0.98
C ARG A 19 8.03 -1.54 -1.27
N CYS A 20 7.17 -1.20 -0.31
CA CYS A 20 5.91 -0.52 -0.61
C CYS A 20 6.12 0.88 -1.23
N SER A 21 6.98 1.75 -0.72
CA SER A 21 7.22 3.09 -1.31
C SER A 21 7.63 3.08 -2.80
N LYS A 22 8.33 2.02 -3.21
CA LYS A 22 8.79 1.79 -4.59
C LYS A 22 7.77 1.06 -5.46
N CYS A 23 6.64 0.63 -4.90
CA CYS A 23 5.63 -0.12 -5.61
C CYS A 23 4.75 0.79 -6.47
N ARG A 24 4.43 0.41 -7.72
CA ARG A 24 3.50 1.16 -8.58
C ARG A 24 2.11 1.35 -7.98
N TYR A 25 1.72 0.48 -7.06
CA TYR A 25 0.42 0.50 -6.38
C TYR A 25 0.44 1.32 -5.08
N PHE A 26 1.55 1.94 -4.72
CA PHE A 26 1.66 2.78 -3.54
C PHE A 26 1.28 4.21 -3.87
N THR A 27 0.36 4.77 -3.08
CA THR A 27 -0.09 6.14 -3.18
C THR A 27 -0.16 6.77 -1.80
N GLU A 28 -0.06 8.10 -1.77
CA GLU A 28 -0.22 8.90 -0.56
C GLU A 28 -1.48 9.76 -0.71
N GLN A 29 -2.25 9.87 0.36
CA GLN A 29 -3.47 10.68 0.40
C GLN A 29 -3.46 11.52 1.68
N ASP A 30 -3.95 12.76 1.63
CA ASP A 30 -4.08 13.59 2.83
C ASP A 30 -4.93 12.90 3.90
N HIS A 31 -4.47 12.94 5.15
CA HIS A 31 -5.21 12.42 6.28
C HIS A 31 -6.48 13.28 6.49
N PRO A 32 -7.68 12.69 6.55
CA PRO A 32 -8.93 13.45 6.54
C PRO A 32 -9.14 14.35 7.76
N VAL A 33 -8.38 14.13 8.83
CA VAL A 33 -8.53 14.82 10.12
C VAL A 33 -7.23 15.53 10.56
N LEU A 34 -6.07 15.12 10.05
CA LEU A 34 -4.78 15.58 10.56
C LEU A 34 -4.08 16.37 9.46
N GLU A 35 -3.96 17.68 9.66
CA GLU A 35 -3.23 18.52 8.72
C GLU A 35 -1.77 18.08 8.61
N ARG A 36 -1.23 18.12 7.39
CA ARG A 36 0.18 17.77 7.08
C ARG A 36 0.56 16.33 7.44
N MET A 37 -0.41 15.42 7.44
CA MET A 37 -0.18 13.99 7.58
C MET A 37 -0.72 13.27 6.34
N TRP A 38 0.02 12.28 5.85
CA TRP A 38 -0.33 11.48 4.68
C TRP A 38 -0.61 10.04 5.05
N LEU A 39 -1.76 9.53 4.62
CA LEU A 39 -2.10 8.12 4.60
C LEU A 39 -1.31 7.44 3.49
N LYS A 40 -0.61 6.37 3.84
CA LYS A 40 0.15 5.53 2.93
C LYS A 40 -0.73 4.35 2.50
N LEU A 41 -1.15 4.33 1.25
CA LEU A 41 -2.20 3.41 0.78
C LEU A 41 -1.69 2.49 -0.33
N CYS A 42 -2.20 1.26 -0.34
CA CYS A 42 -2.05 0.33 -1.46
C CYS A 42 -3.34 0.30 -2.31
N THR A 43 -3.19 0.44 -3.62
CA THR A 43 -4.28 0.46 -4.61
C THR A 43 -4.26 -0.74 -5.56
N TYR A 44 -3.55 -1.82 -5.20
CA TYR A 44 -3.46 -3.03 -6.03
C TYR A 44 -4.84 -3.63 -6.34
N SER A 45 -5.74 -3.64 -5.34
CA SER A 45 -7.10 -4.13 -5.53
C SER A 45 -7.99 -3.04 -6.08
N VAL A 46 -8.68 -3.34 -7.19
CA VAL A 46 -9.72 -2.47 -7.75
C VAL A 46 -10.95 -2.33 -6.84
N LEU A 47 -11.10 -3.24 -5.86
CA LEU A 47 -12.24 -3.28 -4.95
C LEU A 47 -12.02 -2.45 -3.68
N CYS A 48 -10.77 -2.25 -3.26
CA CYS A 48 -10.47 -1.59 -2.00
C CYS A 48 -9.06 -0.99 -1.96
N LYS A 49 -8.93 0.15 -1.28
CA LYS A 49 -7.64 0.74 -0.89
C LYS A 49 -7.43 0.49 0.60
N PHE A 50 -6.20 0.25 1.02
CA PHE A 50 -5.90 0.02 2.43
C PHE A 50 -4.55 0.59 2.84
N GLU A 51 -4.45 0.96 4.11
CA GLU A 51 -3.22 1.48 4.69
C GLU A 51 -2.11 0.41 4.73
N VAL A 52 -0.92 0.84 4.34
CA VAL A 52 0.32 0.06 4.34
C VAL A 52 1.42 0.90 4.95
N GLU A 53 2.41 0.23 5.50
CA GLU A 53 3.65 0.88 5.90
C GLU A 53 4.52 1.12 4.66
N GLU A 54 5.28 2.21 4.69
CA GLU A 54 6.24 2.55 3.64
C GLU A 54 7.26 1.42 3.40
N ASN A 55 7.68 0.81 4.51
CA ASN A 55 8.62 -0.29 4.57
C ASN A 55 7.93 -1.66 4.44
N GLY A 56 6.62 -1.70 4.18
CA GLY A 56 5.89 -2.92 3.94
C GLY A 56 6.35 -3.65 2.67
N HIS A 57 5.94 -4.90 2.54
CA HIS A 57 6.15 -5.74 1.37
C HIS A 57 4.93 -6.63 1.14
N CYS A 58 4.70 -7.04 -0.10
CA CYS A 58 3.75 -8.09 -0.45
C CYS A 58 4.20 -8.81 -1.73
N ASN A 59 3.62 -9.98 -1.99
CA ASN A 59 3.91 -10.80 -3.17
C ASN A 59 3.45 -10.18 -4.50
N LYS A 60 2.70 -9.08 -4.45
CA LYS A 60 2.21 -8.32 -5.61
C LYS A 60 3.03 -7.05 -5.87
N PHE A 61 4.25 -6.99 -5.32
CA PHE A 61 5.15 -5.88 -5.58
C PHE A 61 5.51 -5.79 -7.06
N GLU A 62 5.26 -4.62 -7.64
CA GLU A 62 5.72 -4.25 -8.96
C GLU A 62 6.37 -2.88 -8.83
N GLU A 63 7.62 -2.76 -9.28
CA GLU A 63 8.39 -1.51 -9.16
C GLU A 63 7.72 -0.41 -9.99
N LYS A 64 7.76 0.84 -9.50
CA LYS A 64 7.35 2.01 -10.27
C LYS A 64 8.21 2.09 -11.53
N GLU A 65 7.60 2.18 -12.70
CA GLU A 65 8.34 2.45 -13.93
C GLU A 65 9.12 3.77 -13.76
N PRO A 66 10.39 3.82 -14.19
CA PRO A 66 11.11 5.08 -14.27
C PRO A 66 10.31 6.01 -15.17
N GLN A 67 9.87 7.15 -14.65
CA GLN A 67 9.26 8.17 -15.51
C GLN A 67 10.34 8.65 -16.49
N PRO A 68 10.08 8.64 -17.80
CA PRO A 68 11.04 9.09 -18.82
C PRO A 68 11.34 10.58 -18.75
#